data_AF-A0A432MLU2-F1
#
_entry.id   AF-A0A432MLU2-F1
#
_cell.length_a   1.000
_cell.length_b   1.000
_cell.length_c   1.000
_cell.angle_alpha   90.00
_cell.angle_beta   90.00
_cell.angle_gamma   90.00
#
_symmetry.space_group_name_H-M   'P 1'
#
loop_
_entity.id
_entity.type
_entity.pdbx_description
1 polymer ?
#
loop_
_entity_poly.entity_id
_entity_poly.type
_entity_poly.pdbx_seq_one_letter_code
_entity_poly.pdbx_strand_id
1 'polypeptide(L)'
;MSQPADPEPLASLRADLIESARLLRDAHHLDPEERARLAELIDELGRALDPSAPPETAAHLASSASALARALHDRRDEGLLSATRARLDEAAVRAESEAPFATQVVRRFLDLLAQLGI
;
A
#
# COMPACT_ATOMS: atom_id res chain seq x y z
N MET A 1 26.04 24.34 5.93
CA MET A 1 25.09 24.15 7.03
C MET A 1 24.15 23.03 6.62
N SER A 2 24.15 21.93 7.37
CA SER A 2 23.38 20.73 7.06
C SER A 2 21.89 21.00 7.25
N GLN A 3 21.10 20.71 6.21
CA GLN A 3 19.64 20.77 6.26
C GLN A 3 19.13 19.64 7.16
N PRO A 4 18.25 19.92 8.15
CA PRO A 4 17.59 18.84 8.88
C PRO A 4 16.62 18.18 7.91
N ALA A 5 16.84 16.90 7.59
CA ALA A 5 15.83 16.12 6.89
C ALA A 5 14.68 15.91 7.89
N ASP A 6 13.59 16.64 7.70
CA ASP A 6 12.40 16.53 8.54
C ASP A 6 11.87 15.09 8.53
N PRO A 7 11.43 14.54 9.69
CA PRO A 7 10.76 13.24 9.79
C PRO A 7 9.32 13.24 9.26
N GLU A 8 8.84 14.36 8.70
CA GLU A 8 7.48 14.54 8.14
C GLU A 8 7.07 13.56 7.01
N PRO A 9 7.96 13.01 6.14
CA PRO A 9 7.54 12.16 5.04
C PRO A 9 6.77 10.91 5.49
N LEU A 10 7.25 10.23 6.53
CA LEU A 10 6.65 8.97 6.97
C LEU A 10 5.28 9.15 7.63
N ALA A 11 5.09 10.23 8.38
CA ALA A 11 3.80 10.54 8.98
C ALA A 11 2.74 10.83 7.92
N SER A 12 3.10 11.56 6.87
CA SER A 12 2.21 11.82 5.73
C SER A 12 1.88 10.54 4.96
N LEU A 13 2.89 9.71 4.65
CA LEU A 13 2.68 8.43 3.97
C LEU A 13 1.77 7.50 4.77
N ARG A 14 1.93 7.48 6.09
CA ARG A 14 1.06 6.69 6.98
C ARG A 14 -0.37 7.22 7.00
N ALA A 15 -0.57 8.54 6.98
CA ALA A 15 -1.90 9.13 6.90
C ALA A 15 -2.59 8.77 5.57
N ASP A 16 -1.86 8.79 4.45
CA ASP A 16 -2.36 8.39 3.14
C ASP A 16 -2.79 6.91 3.10
N LEU A 17 -2.02 6.03 3.75
CA LEU A 17 -2.37 4.62 3.89
C LEU A 17 -3.61 4.41 4.74
N ILE A 18 -3.72 5.11 5.88
CA ILE A 18 -4.93 5.04 6.74
C ILE A 18 -6.17 5.47 5.96
N GLU A 19 -6.07 6.54 5.18
CA GLU A 19 -7.19 7.00 4.35
C GLU A 19 -7.52 5.99 3.25
N SER A 20 -6.51 5.41 2.62
CA SER A 20 -6.68 4.35 1.62
C SER A 20 -7.34 3.09 2.20
N ALA A 21 -7.02 2.71 3.44
CA ALA A 21 -7.69 1.63 4.16
C ALA A 21 -9.17 1.96 4.43
N ARG A 22 -9.52 3.22 4.72
CA ARG A 22 -10.93 3.63 4.83
C ARG A 22 -11.67 3.51 3.51
N LEU A 23 -11.08 3.98 2.41
CA LEU A 23 -11.66 3.84 1.07
C LEU A 23 -11.94 2.38 0.72
N LEU A 24 -11.01 1.48 1.04
CA LEU A 24 -11.23 0.04 0.85
C LEU A 24 -12.41 -0.48 1.67
N ARG A 25 -12.60 -0.06 2.92
CA ARG A 25 -13.78 -0.46 3.72
C ARG A 25 -15.11 0.01 3.09
N ASP A 26 -15.07 1.13 2.38
CA ASP A 26 -16.23 1.68 1.66
C ASP A 26 -16.39 1.12 0.24
N ALA A 27 -15.51 0.21 -0.20
CA ALA A 27 -15.61 -0.49 -1.47
C ALA A 27 -16.76 -1.53 -1.43
N HIS A 28 -18.00 -1.07 -1.54
CA HIS A 28 -19.22 -1.89 -1.43
C HIS A 28 -19.39 -3.00 -2.49
N HIS A 29 -18.49 -3.06 -3.47
CA HIS A 29 -18.51 -4.07 -4.51
C HIS A 29 -17.69 -5.32 -4.17
N LEU A 30 -16.87 -5.25 -3.13
CA LEU A 30 -16.15 -6.37 -2.57
C LEU A 30 -16.97 -6.94 -1.42
N ASP A 31 -16.80 -8.23 -1.12
CA ASP A 31 -17.49 -8.81 0.02
C ASP A 31 -17.03 -8.15 1.33
N PRO A 32 -17.92 -8.03 2.34
CA PRO A 32 -17.61 -7.32 3.57
C PRO A 32 -16.37 -7.83 4.32
N GLU A 33 -16.10 -9.13 4.23
CA GLU A 33 -14.92 -9.77 4.80
C GLU A 33 -13.64 -9.45 4.03
N GLU A 34 -13.72 -9.44 2.69
CA GLU A 34 -12.59 -9.20 1.79
C GLU A 34 -12.11 -7.75 1.88
N ARG A 35 -13.06 -6.79 1.84
CA ARG A 35 -12.73 -5.38 2.02
C ARG A 35 -12.12 -5.07 3.38
N ALA A 36 -12.56 -5.78 4.44
CA ALA A 36 -11.98 -5.64 5.77
C ALA A 36 -10.53 -6.14 5.80
N ARG A 37 -10.27 -7.32 5.24
CA ARG A 37 -8.91 -7.89 5.14
C ARG A 37 -7.98 -7.02 4.31
N LEU A 38 -8.44 -6.51 3.17
CA LEU A 38 -7.65 -5.60 2.32
C LEU A 38 -7.30 -4.30 3.07
N ALA A 39 -8.27 -3.71 3.77
CA ALA A 39 -8.04 -2.52 4.58
C ALA A 39 -7.08 -2.78 5.75
N GLU A 40 -7.19 -3.93 6.41
CA GLU A 40 -6.28 -4.33 7.49
C GLU A 40 -4.84 -4.46 7.00
N LEU A 41 -4.62 -5.03 5.82
CA LEU A 41 -3.27 -5.15 5.24
C LEU A 41 -2.67 -3.79 4.87
N ILE A 42 -3.47 -2.83 4.39
CA ILE A 42 -3.00 -1.45 4.15
C ILE A 42 -2.66 -0.74 5.47
N ASP A 43 -3.48 -0.91 6.51
CA ASP A 43 -3.19 -0.38 7.84
C ASP A 43 -1.95 -1.03 8.46
N GLU A 44 -1.76 -2.34 8.26
CA GLU A 44 -0.58 -3.08 8.67
C GLU A 44 0.67 -2.56 7.94
N LEU A 45 0.56 -2.27 6.64
CA LEU A 45 1.66 -1.69 5.86
C LEU A 45 2.10 -0.35 6.45
N GLY A 46 1.14 0.52 6.79
CA GLY A 46 1.45 1.81 7.41
C GLY A 46 2.11 1.71 8.79
N ARG A 47 1.94 0.59 9.50
CA ARG A 47 2.65 0.27 10.75
C ARG A 47 4.01 -0.41 10.50
N ALA A 48 4.11 -1.13 9.39
CA ALA A 48 5.30 -1.84 8.95
C ALA A 48 6.35 -0.93 8.28
N LEU A 49 5.97 0.29 7.89
CA LEU A 49 6.92 1.30 7.42
C LEU A 49 7.92 1.63 8.52
N ASP A 50 9.11 1.07 8.38
CA ASP A 50 10.22 1.26 9.31
C ASP A 50 10.81 2.67 9.14
N PRO A 51 10.92 3.49 10.20
CA PRO A 51 11.65 4.75 10.13
C PRO A 51 13.15 4.60 9.79
N SER A 52 13.69 3.38 9.91
CA SER A 52 15.07 3.02 9.53
C SER A 52 15.23 2.77 8.04
N ALA A 53 14.15 2.47 7.31
CA ALA A 53 14.20 2.16 5.90
C ALA A 53 14.49 3.43 5.08
N PRO A 54 15.11 3.32 3.89
CA PRO A 54 15.33 4.46 3.01
C PRO A 54 13.99 5.17 2.72
N PRO A 55 13.92 6.50 2.88
CA PRO A 55 12.68 7.25 2.71
C PRO A 55 12.02 7.04 1.34
N GLU A 56 12.83 6.87 0.29
CA GLU A 56 12.37 6.60 -1.07
C GLU A 56 11.67 5.25 -1.19
N THR A 57 12.21 4.21 -0.57
CA THR A 57 11.64 2.85 -0.56
C THR A 57 10.32 2.82 0.20
N ALA A 58 10.27 3.43 1.38
CA ALA A 58 9.05 3.57 2.17
C ALA A 58 7.98 4.38 1.40
N ALA A 59 8.37 5.47 0.75
CA ALA A 59 7.48 6.30 -0.06
C ALA A 59 6.93 5.54 -1.28
N HIS A 60 7.77 4.80 -1.99
CA HIS A 60 7.36 4.02 -3.16
C HIS A 60 6.38 2.91 -2.81
N LEU A 61 6.61 2.17 -1.71
CA LEU A 61 5.68 1.15 -1.22
C LEU A 61 4.34 1.78 -0.84
N ALA A 62 4.37 2.80 0.00
CA ALA A 62 3.15 3.45 0.53
C ALA A 62 2.32 4.10 -0.58
N SER A 63 2.97 4.80 -1.50
CA SER A 63 2.32 5.46 -2.64
C SER A 63 1.69 4.44 -3.60
N SER A 64 2.41 3.36 -3.93
CA SER A 64 1.89 2.32 -4.83
C SER A 64 0.72 1.57 -4.20
N ALA A 65 0.79 1.27 -2.90
CA ALA A 65 -0.28 0.61 -2.17
C ALA A 65 -1.54 1.50 -2.07
N SER A 66 -1.35 2.79 -1.80
CA SER A 66 -2.44 3.77 -1.77
C SER A 66 -3.09 3.94 -3.15
N ALA A 67 -2.30 3.98 -4.22
CA ALA A 67 -2.81 4.07 -5.58
C ALA A 67 -3.65 2.85 -5.96
N LEU A 68 -3.20 1.65 -5.59
CA LEU A 68 -3.94 0.41 -5.81
C LEU A 68 -5.25 0.38 -5.03
N ALA A 69 -5.22 0.73 -3.74
CA ALA A 69 -6.41 0.82 -2.89
C ALA A 69 -7.48 1.78 -3.44
N ARG A 70 -7.05 2.94 -3.97
CA ARG A 70 -7.94 3.89 -4.65
C ARG A 70 -8.51 3.34 -5.95
N ALA A 71 -7.68 2.69 -6.77
CA ALA A 71 -8.13 2.06 -8.01
C ALA A 71 -9.17 0.95 -7.75
N LEU A 72 -8.97 0.16 -6.69
CA LEU A 72 -9.95 -0.80 -6.19
C LEU A 72 -11.27 -0.11 -5.82
N HIS A 73 -11.21 0.92 -4.97
CA HIS A 73 -12.40 1.65 -4.54
C HIS A 73 -13.21 2.22 -5.74
N ASP A 74 -12.52 2.84 -6.68
CA ASP A 74 -13.17 3.57 -7.79
C ASP A 74 -13.80 2.65 -8.85
N ARG A 75 -13.42 1.37 -8.94
CA ARG A 75 -13.92 0.37 -9.93
C ARG A 75 -13.86 0.76 -11.42
N ARG A 76 -13.33 1.94 -11.76
CA ARG A 76 -13.59 2.55 -13.08
C ARG A 76 -12.63 2.12 -14.18
N ASP A 77 -11.51 1.50 -13.84
CA ASP A 77 -10.47 1.20 -14.84
C ASP A 77 -9.65 -0.04 -14.45
N GLU A 78 -9.98 -1.17 -15.09
CA GLU A 78 -9.24 -2.43 -14.96
C GLU A 78 -7.78 -2.30 -15.41
N GLY A 79 -7.51 -1.42 -16.39
CA GLY A 79 -6.15 -1.11 -16.84
C GLY A 79 -5.35 -0.36 -15.79
N LEU A 80 -5.97 0.61 -15.12
CA LEU A 80 -5.36 1.32 -13.99
C LEU A 80 -5.10 0.38 -12.80
N LEU A 81 -6.03 -0.54 -12.54
CA LEU A 81 -5.90 -1.52 -11.47
C LEU A 81 -4.72 -2.46 -11.71
N SER A 82 -4.62 -3.00 -12.93
CA SER A 82 -3.48 -3.83 -13.35
C SER A 82 -2.14 -3.05 -13.30
N ALA A 83 -2.13 -1.80 -13.76
CA ALA A 83 -0.92 -0.97 -13.75
C ALA A 83 -0.46 -0.62 -12.32
N THR A 84 -1.39 -0.28 -11.42
CA THR A 84 -1.06 0.02 -10.01
C THR A 84 -0.62 -1.22 -9.25
N ARG A 85 -1.20 -2.39 -9.57
CA ARG A 85 -0.74 -3.69 -9.09
C ARG A 85 0.69 -4.01 -9.50
N ALA A 86 1.01 -3.87 -10.78
CA ALA A 86 2.38 -4.11 -11.28
C ALA A 86 3.40 -3.18 -10.62
N ARG A 87 3.06 -1.90 -10.42
CA ARG A 87 3.92 -0.94 -9.72
C ARG A 87 4.14 -1.32 -8.25
N LEU A 88 3.11 -1.78 -7.56
CA LEU A 88 3.24 -2.23 -6.18
C LEU A 88 4.12 -3.48 -6.07
N ASP A 89 3.98 -4.42 -7.01
CA ASP A 89 4.83 -5.60 -7.08
C ASP A 89 6.31 -5.24 -7.30
N GLU A 90 6.61 -4.34 -8.25
CA GLU A 90 7.96 -3.82 -8.44
C GLU A 90 8.52 -3.13 -7.19
N ALA A 91 7.70 -2.33 -6.51
CA ALA A 91 8.10 -1.67 -5.26
C ALA A 91 8.41 -2.69 -4.16
N ALA A 92 7.63 -3.77 -4.06
CA ALA A 92 7.85 -4.86 -3.12
C ALA A 92 9.18 -5.59 -3.38
N VAL A 93 9.51 -5.87 -4.64
CA VAL A 93 10.79 -6.49 -5.03
C VAL A 93 11.98 -5.61 -4.64
N ARG A 94 11.91 -4.29 -4.91
CA ARG A 94 13.00 -3.37 -4.54
C ARG A 94 13.14 -3.22 -3.03
N ALA A 95 12.02 -3.18 -2.33
CA ALA A 95 12.00 -3.00 -0.88
C ALA A 95 12.36 -4.27 -0.10
N GLU A 96 12.41 -5.45 -0.72
CA GLU A 96 12.61 -6.72 0.00
C GLU A 96 13.89 -6.76 0.85
N SER A 97 14.97 -6.17 0.35
CA SER A 97 16.25 -6.12 1.08
C SER A 97 16.29 -5.06 2.19
N GLU A 98 15.44 -4.04 2.11
CA GLU A 98 15.52 -2.83 2.96
C GLU A 98 14.37 -2.75 3.97
N ALA A 99 13.20 -3.30 3.63
CA ALA A 99 11.98 -3.29 4.42
C ALA A 99 11.24 -4.64 4.29
N PRO A 100 11.86 -5.76 4.70
CA PRO A 100 11.33 -7.11 4.48
C PRO A 100 9.94 -7.31 5.09
N PHE A 101 9.68 -6.68 6.25
CA PHE A 101 8.38 -6.77 6.91
C PHE A 101 7.28 -6.04 6.11
N ALA A 102 7.55 -4.83 5.61
CA ALA A 102 6.63 -4.09 4.75
C ALA A 102 6.37 -4.84 3.44
N THR A 103 7.41 -5.42 2.84
CA THR A 103 7.30 -6.28 1.65
C THR A 103 6.40 -7.48 1.90
N GLN A 104 6.51 -8.15 3.05
CA GLN A 104 5.66 -9.30 3.38
C GLN A 104 4.17 -8.90 3.49
N VAL A 105 3.86 -7.71 4.01
CA VAL A 105 2.49 -7.20 4.06
C VAL A 105 1.96 -6.95 2.65
N VAL A 106 2.77 -6.31 1.80
CA VAL A 106 2.40 -6.06 0.39
C VAL A 106 2.17 -7.35 -0.38
N ARG A 107 3.01 -8.38 -0.18
CA ARG A 107 2.81 -9.70 -0.79
C ARG A 107 1.47 -10.31 -0.42
N ARG A 108 1.13 -10.30 0.88
CA ARG A 108 -0.19 -10.75 1.35
C ARG A 108 -1.35 -9.96 0.74
N PHE A 109 -1.17 -8.66 0.54
CA PHE A 109 -2.17 -7.82 -0.12
C PHE A 109 -2.37 -8.21 -1.60
N LEU A 110 -1.28 -8.38 -2.34
CA LEU A 110 -1.31 -8.82 -3.75
C LEU A 110 -1.88 -10.23 -3.91
N ASP A 111 -1.55 -11.14 -2.99
CA ASP A 111 -2.07 -12.51 -2.99
C ASP A 111 -3.57 -12.54 -2.72
N LEU A 112 -4.05 -11.71 -1.79
CA LEU A 112 -5.47 -11.57 -1.53
C LEU A 112 -6.20 -11.05 -2.78
N LEU A 113 -5.68 -10.01 -3.44
CA LEU A 113 -6.26 -9.52 -4.69
C LEU A 113 -6.32 -10.62 -5.77
N ALA A 114 -5.26 -11.40 -5.92
CA ALA A 114 -5.25 -12.51 -6.87
C ALA A 114 -6.31 -13.59 -6.54
N GLN A 115 -6.57 -13.86 -5.26
CA GLN A 115 -7.64 -14.77 -4.83
C GLN A 115 -9.04 -14.23 -5.18
N LEU A 116 -9.21 -12.91 -5.22
CA LEU A 116 -10.46 -12.25 -5.63
C LEU A 116 -10.63 -12.18 -7.15
N GLY A 117 -9.64 -12.63 -7.93
CA GLY A 117 -9.64 -12.51 -9.39
C GLY A 117 -9.29 -11.11 -9.89
N ILE A 118 -8.59 -10.32 -9.06
CA ILE A 118 -8.12 -8.96 -9.33
C ILE A 118 -6.61 -8.96 -9.62
#